data_AF-A0A2P4YGE0-F1
#
_entry.id   AF-A0A2P4YGE0-F1
#
_cell.length_a   1.000
_cell.length_b   1.000
_cell.length_c   1.000
_cell.angle_alpha   90.00
_cell.angle_beta   90.00
_cell.angle_gamma   90.00
#
_symmetry.space_group_name_H-M   'P 1'
#
loop_
_entity.id
_entity.type
_entity.pdbx_description
1 polymer ?
#
loop_
_entity_poly.entity_id
_entity_poly.type
_entity_poly.pdbx_seq_one_letter_code
_entity_poly.pdbx_strand_id
1 'polypeptide(L)'
;MPRAKIVWVLLAKDLSIYDSDMLLKSLKGYAVNKSGLTPCLLCTEPTPHNTRTRLQLCKRKACNMIAPYARCRWKGRVQICILSNVVSLWEANQHVSPLRPSRQTCLTEEM
;
A
#
# COMPACT_ATOMS: atom_id res chain seq x y z
N MET A 1 16.13 17.47 10.90
CA MET A 1 15.44 16.21 11.31
C MET A 1 15.93 15.08 10.43
N PRO A 2 16.61 14.05 10.96
CA PRO A 2 17.02 12.90 10.15
C PRO A 2 15.78 12.21 9.57
N ARG A 3 15.79 11.93 8.26
CA ARG A 3 14.73 11.16 7.61
C ARG A 3 14.78 9.75 8.20
N ALA A 4 13.77 9.39 9.00
CA ALA A 4 13.63 8.02 9.49
C ALA A 4 13.69 7.04 8.30
N LYS A 5 14.59 6.06 8.36
CA LYS A 5 14.73 5.03 7.33
C LYS A 5 13.42 4.26 7.26
N ILE A 6 12.80 4.25 6.08
CA ILE A 6 11.56 3.51 5.86
C ILE A 6 11.97 2.05 5.62
N VAL A 7 11.53 1.16 6.51
CA VAL A 7 11.65 -0.29 6.32
C VAL A 7 10.47 -0.75 5.48
N TRP A 8 10.75 -1.24 4.28
CA TRP A 8 9.75 -1.80 3.38
C TRP A 8 9.63 -3.30 3.58
N VAL A 9 8.41 -3.78 3.71
CA VAL A 9 8.07 -5.20 3.79
C VAL A 9 7.44 -5.60 2.45
N LEU A 10 7.92 -6.70 1.88
CA LEU A 10 7.36 -7.27 0.66
C LEU A 10 6.04 -7.95 1.00
N LEU A 11 4.95 -7.51 0.40
CA LEU A 11 3.63 -8.14 0.56
C LEU A 11 3.40 -9.23 -0.48
N ALA A 12 3.75 -8.94 -1.73
CA ALA A 12 3.62 -9.88 -2.82
C ALA A 12 4.62 -9.53 -3.92
N LYS A 13 5.15 -10.56 -4.55
CA LYS A 13 6.12 -10.46 -5.63
C LYS A 13 5.54 -11.09 -6.88
N ASP A 14 5.96 -10.56 -8.03
CA ASP A 14 5.73 -11.15 -9.34
C ASP A 14 4.25 -11.47 -9.66
N LEU A 15 3.33 -10.62 -9.20
CA LEU A 15 1.90 -10.76 -9.46
C LEU A 15 1.54 -10.30 -10.88
N SER A 16 0.46 -10.87 -11.42
CA SER A 16 -0.22 -10.30 -12.58
C SER A 16 -0.86 -8.96 -12.22
N ILE A 17 -1.17 -8.12 -13.21
CA ILE A 17 -1.92 -6.87 -12.97
C ILE A 17 -3.25 -7.17 -12.28
N TYR A 18 -3.96 -8.21 -12.73
CA TYR A 18 -5.27 -8.57 -12.18
C TYR A 18 -5.20 -8.93 -10.70
N ASP A 19 -4.27 -9.83 -10.33
CA ASP A 19 -4.10 -10.26 -8.93
C ASP A 19 -3.61 -9.11 -8.06
N SER A 20 -2.73 -8.27 -8.61
CA SER A 20 -2.24 -7.08 -7.90
C SER A 20 -3.35 -6.06 -7.64
N ASP A 21 -4.29 -5.89 -8.56
CA ASP A 21 -5.44 -4.99 -8.41
C ASP A 21 -6.43 -5.54 -7.37
N MET A 22 -6.66 -6.86 -7.37
CA MET A 22 -7.44 -7.53 -6.34
C MET A 22 -6.82 -7.36 -4.95
N LEU A 23 -5.50 -7.58 -4.82
CA LEU A 23 -4.80 -7.40 -3.55
C LEU A 23 -4.86 -5.93 -3.10
N LEU A 24 -4.62 -4.99 -4.01
CA LEU A 24 -4.72 -3.56 -3.73
C LEU A 24 -6.12 -3.13 -3.29
N LYS A 25 -7.19 -3.67 -3.90
CA LYS A 25 -8.57 -3.41 -3.49
C LYS A 25 -8.89 -3.92 -2.09
N SER A 26 -8.23 -4.99 -1.66
CA SER A 26 -8.38 -5.52 -0.29
C SER A 26 -7.71 -4.65 0.78
N LEU A 27 -6.70 -3.85 0.39
CA LEU A 27 -6.01 -2.94 1.29
C LEU A 27 -6.91 -1.78 1.72
N LYS A 28 -6.57 -1.18 2.86
CA LYS A 28 -7.28 -0.01 3.34
C LYS A 28 -7.11 1.15 2.36
N GLY A 29 -8.21 1.89 2.13
CA GLY A 29 -8.26 2.94 1.10
C GLY A 29 -7.06 3.90 1.11
N TYR A 30 -6.43 4.03 -0.05
CA TYR A 30 -5.20 4.78 -0.28
C TYR A 30 -5.34 5.77 -1.45
N ALA A 31 -4.33 6.63 -1.61
CA ALA A 31 -4.15 7.51 -2.77
C ALA A 31 -2.72 7.39 -3.29
N VAL A 32 -2.54 7.46 -4.61
CA VAL A 32 -1.20 7.58 -5.21
C VAL A 32 -0.69 9.00 -4.97
N ASN A 33 0.46 9.11 -4.29
CA ASN A 33 1.09 10.39 -3.96
C ASN A 33 2.23 10.74 -4.93
N LYS A 34 3.01 9.75 -5.35
CA LYS A 34 4.12 9.94 -6.31
C LYS A 34 4.19 8.77 -7.26
N SER A 35 4.56 9.03 -8.51
CA SER A 35 4.87 8.03 -9.51
C SER A 35 6.22 8.38 -10.15
N GLY A 36 7.08 7.40 -10.36
CA GLY A 36 8.36 7.58 -11.03
C GLY A 36 8.74 6.36 -11.86
N LEU A 37 9.67 6.53 -12.78
CA LEU A 37 10.26 5.46 -13.57
C LEU A 37 11.68 5.21 -13.10
N THR A 38 12.06 3.94 -13.00
CA THR A 38 13.43 3.48 -12.72
C THR A 38 13.76 2.33 -13.65
N PRO A 39 15.04 2.02 -13.92
CA PRO A 39 15.41 0.80 -14.64
C PRO A 39 14.72 -0.44 -14.02
N CYS A 40 14.29 -1.37 -14.87
CA CYS A 40 13.58 -2.54 -14.41
C CYS A 40 14.50 -3.52 -13.67
N LEU A 41 14.04 -3.99 -12.52
CA LEU A 41 14.66 -5.04 -11.72
C LEU A 41 13.62 -6.11 -11.30
N LEU A 42 12.43 -6.08 -11.92
CA LEU A 42 11.30 -6.94 -11.54
C LEU A 42 11.22 -8.22 -12.38
N CYS A 43 11.44 -8.11 -13.69
CA CYS A 43 11.41 -9.27 -14.58
C CYS A 43 12.81 -9.61 -15.09
N THR A 44 12.90 -10.76 -15.76
CA THR A 44 14.14 -11.30 -16.33
C THR A 44 14.34 -10.90 -17.80
N GLU A 45 13.56 -9.96 -18.31
CA GLU A 45 13.63 -9.53 -19.71
C GLU A 45 14.94 -8.76 -19.95
N PRO A 46 15.82 -9.22 -20.86
CA PRO A 46 17.13 -8.62 -21.09
C PRO A 46 17.06 -7.25 -21.75
N THR A 47 15.98 -6.95 -22.47
CA THR A 47 15.82 -5.67 -23.16
C THR A 47 15.74 -4.52 -22.14
N PRO A 48 16.54 -3.44 -22.22
CA PRO A 48 16.44 -2.32 -21.29
C PRO A 48 15.05 -1.68 -21.30
N HIS A 49 14.39 -1.68 -20.14
CA HIS A 49 13.08 -1.06 -19.95
C HIS A 49 12.93 -0.59 -18.50
N ASN A 50 11.83 0.12 -18.23
CA ASN A 50 11.61 0.73 -16.93
C ASN A 50 10.57 -0.04 -16.08
N THR A 51 10.68 0.12 -14.78
CA THR A 51 9.63 -0.16 -13.80
C THR A 51 9.00 1.16 -13.36
N ARG A 52 7.68 1.23 -13.40
CA ARG A 52 6.92 2.31 -12.78
C ARG A 52 6.71 2.04 -11.30
N THR A 53 7.29 2.89 -10.46
CA THR A 53 7.08 2.85 -9.01
C THR A 53 6.05 3.90 -8.61
N ARG A 54 4.94 3.47 -8.00
CA ARG A 54 3.91 4.34 -7.41
C ARG A 54 3.95 4.24 -5.89
N LEU A 55 4.16 5.36 -5.21
CA LEU A 55 4.06 5.47 -3.76
C LEU A 55 2.63 5.86 -3.37
N GLN A 56 2.07 5.11 -2.44
CA GLN A 56 0.71 5.27 -1.94
C GLN A 56 0.72 5.76 -0.49
N LEU A 57 -0.26 6.60 -0.15
CA LEU A 57 -0.53 7.07 1.21
C LEU A 57 -1.94 6.71 1.62
N CYS A 58 -2.17 6.56 2.92
CA CYS A 58 -3.52 6.34 3.45
C CYS A 58 -4.45 7.53 3.13
N LYS A 59 -5.67 7.23 2.64
CA LYS A 59 -6.73 8.22 2.34
C LYS A 59 -7.96 8.07 3.25
N ARG A 60 -8.05 6.99 4.04
CA ARG A 60 -9.24 6.70 4.85
C ARG A 60 -9.43 7.67 6.03
N LYS A 61 -10.65 8.23 6.14
CA LYS A 61 -11.11 9.05 7.29
C LYS A 61 -10.96 8.33 8.63
N ALA A 62 -11.12 7.01 8.68
CA ALA A 62 -10.94 6.23 9.91
C ALA A 62 -9.56 6.43 10.58
N CYS A 63 -8.48 6.54 9.81
CA CYS A 63 -7.17 6.85 10.41
C CYS A 63 -7.12 8.30 10.92
N ASN A 64 -7.78 9.23 10.22
CA ASN A 64 -7.85 10.63 10.64
C ASN A 64 -8.71 10.81 11.90
N MET A 65 -9.73 9.98 12.12
CA MET A 65 -10.54 10.05 13.35
C MET A 65 -9.76 9.59 14.58
N ILE A 66 -8.93 8.54 14.47
CA ILE A 66 -8.11 8.07 15.59
C ILE A 66 -6.94 9.03 15.87
N ALA A 67 -6.36 9.63 14.83
CA ALA A 67 -5.25 10.56 14.95
C ALA A 67 -5.52 11.86 14.16
N PRO A 68 -6.39 12.77 14.66
CA PRO A 68 -6.83 13.96 13.91
C PRO A 68 -5.71 14.96 13.66
N TYR A 69 -4.70 14.99 14.53
CA TYR A 69 -3.57 15.92 14.43
C TYR A 69 -2.34 15.29 13.76
N ALA A 70 -2.42 14.04 13.30
CA ALA A 70 -1.28 13.34 12.69
C ALA A 70 -1.68 12.58 11.44
N ARG A 71 -0.85 12.70 10.39
CA ARG A 71 -1.02 11.87 9.19
C ARG A 71 -0.72 10.40 9.50
N CYS A 72 -1.57 9.52 8.99
CA CYS A 72 -1.35 8.09 9.03
C CYS A 72 0.03 7.76 8.42
N ARG A 73 0.84 6.99 9.16
CA ARG A 73 2.22 6.68 8.79
C ARG A 73 2.34 5.55 7.77
N TRP A 74 1.25 4.81 7.51
CA TRP A 74 1.22 3.76 6.50
C TRP A 74 1.60 4.30 5.11
N LYS A 75 2.44 3.53 4.41
CA LYS A 75 2.82 3.78 3.03
C LYS A 75 2.73 2.48 2.24
N GLY A 76 2.17 2.56 1.05
CA GLY A 76 2.26 1.50 0.05
C GLY A 76 3.26 1.85 -1.03
N ARG A 77 3.85 0.84 -1.67
CA ARG A 77 4.66 0.99 -2.87
C ARG A 77 4.27 -0.12 -3.85
N VAL A 78 3.85 0.30 -5.03
CA VAL A 78 3.55 -0.58 -6.16
C VAL A 78 4.64 -0.39 -7.18
N GLN A 79 5.28 -1.48 -7.61
CA GLN A 79 6.24 -1.47 -8.70
C GLN A 79 5.69 -2.31 -9.84
N ILE A 80 5.62 -1.73 -11.04
CA ILE A 80 5.03 -2.36 -12.22
C ILE A 80 6.06 -2.34 -13.33
N CYS A 81 6.43 -3.50 -13.86
CA CYS A 81 7.22 -3.57 -15.09
C CYS A 81 6.38 -3.03 -16.25
N ILE A 82 6.90 -2.05 -17.00
CA ILE A 82 6.12 -1.45 -18.11
C ILE A 82 5.99 -2.37 -19.34
N LEU A 83 6.84 -3.39 -19.42
CA LEU A 83 6.91 -4.29 -20.56
C LEU A 83 6.12 -5.58 -20.30
N SER A 84 6.49 -6.31 -19.23
CA SER A 84 5.87 -7.59 -18.89
C SER A 84 4.65 -7.49 -17.97
N ASN A 85 4.31 -6.27 -17.50
CA ASN A 85 3.16 -6.04 -16.61
C ASN A 85 3.21 -6.80 -15.26
N VAL A 86 4.38 -7.33 -14.90
CA VAL A 86 4.62 -7.96 -13.60
C VAL A 86 4.65 -6.92 -12.49
N VAL A 87 3.98 -7.20 -11.37
CA VAL A 87 3.79 -6.27 -10.26
C VAL A 87 4.37 -6.81 -8.96
N SER A 88 5.09 -5.96 -8.23
CA SER A 88 5.49 -6.21 -6.84
C SER A 88 4.88 -5.16 -5.92
N LEU A 89 4.36 -5.61 -4.78
CA LEU A 89 3.66 -4.82 -3.78
C LEU A 89 4.43 -4.83 -2.47
N TRP A 90 4.64 -3.64 -1.92
CA TRP A 90 5.35 -3.44 -0.67
C TRP A 90 4.55 -2.50 0.23
N GLU A 91 4.72 -2.67 1.54
CA GLU A 91 4.19 -1.74 2.52
C GLU A 91 5.26 -1.32 3.53
N ALA A 92 5.00 -0.21 4.20
CA ALA A 92 5.79 0.25 5.31
C ALA A 92 4.90 0.90 6.37
N ASN A 93 5.21 0.63 7.64
CA ASN A 93 4.41 0.99 8.80
C ASN A 93 2.99 0.41 8.75
N GLN A 94 2.19 0.69 9.77
CA GLN A 94 0.81 0.21 9.88
C GLN A 94 -0.19 1.35 9.80
N HIS A 95 -1.41 1.02 9.39
CA HIS A 95 -2.54 1.93 9.56
C HIS A 95 -2.84 2.10 11.04
N VAL A 96 -3.15 3.33 11.46
CA VAL A 96 -3.49 3.62 12.86
C VAL A 96 -4.85 3.04 13.25
N SER A 97 -5.77 2.92 12.28
CA SER A 97 -7.06 2.29 12.50
C SER A 97 -7.11 0.88 11.91
N PRO A 98 -7.86 -0.06 12.52
CA PRO A 98 -8.06 -1.40 11.99
C PRO A 98 -8.85 -1.37 10.67
N LEU A 99 -8.60 -2.31 9.76
CA LEU A 99 -9.24 -2.36 8.44
C LEU A 99 -10.77 -2.36 8.53
N ARG A 100 -11.31 -3.10 9.49
CA ARG A 100 -12.73 -3.14 9.85
C ARG A 100 -12.90 -2.48 11.23
N PRO A 101 -13.94 -1.66 11.46
CA PRO A 101 -14.28 -1.24 12.80
C PRO A 101 -14.54 -2.48 13.66
N SER A 102 -14.08 -2.48 14.91
CA SER A 102 -14.50 -3.49 15.87
C SER A 102 -16.02 -3.47 15.92
N ARG A 103 -16.68 -4.63 15.76
CA ARG A 103 -18.10 -4.72 16.09
C ARG A 103 -18.21 -4.29 17.55
N GLN A 104 -18.90 -3.18 17.82
CA GLN A 104 -19.35 -2.93 19.18
C GLN A 104 -20.24 -4.10 19.54
N THR A 105 -19.85 -4.86 20.55
CA THR A 105 -20.77 -5.79 21.20
C THR A 105 -21.88 -4.92 21.77
N CYS A 106 -23.08 -4.97 21.16
CA CYS A 106 -24.25 -4.39 21.80
C CYS A 106 -24.48 -5.23 23.07
N LEU A 107 -24.05 -4.69 24.21
CA LEU A 107 -24.61 -5.11 25.49
C LEU A 107 -26.00 -4.48 25.55
N THR A 108 -26.97 -5.08 24.86
CA THR A 108 -28.35 -4.96 25.33
C THR A 108 -28.45 -5.90 26.52
N GLU A 109 -28.53 -5.33 27.73
CA GLU A 109 -29.05 -6.06 28.89
C GLU A 109 -30.40 -6.66 28.47
N GLU A 110 -30.49 -7.99 28.51
CA GLU A 110 -31.79 -8.64 28.48
C GLU A 110 -32.49 -8.29 29.80
N MET A 111 -33.61 -7.58 29.70
CA MET A 111 -34.56 -7.39 30.78
C MET A 111 -35.81 -8.20 30.47
#